data_AF-F6G6Z4-F1
#
_entry.id   AF-F6G6Z4-F1
#
_cell.length_a   1.000
_cell.length_b   1.000
_cell.length_c   1.000
_cell.angle_alpha   90.00
_cell.angle_beta   90.00
_cell.angle_gamma   90.00
#
_symmetry.space_group_name_H-M   'P 1'
#
loop_
_entity.id
_entity.type
_entity.pdbx_description
1 polymer ?
#
loop_
_entity_poly.entity_id
_entity_poly.type
_entity_poly.pdbx_seq_one_letter_code
_entity_poly.pdbx_strand_id
1 'polypeptide(L)'
;MVALSSGYSAGLMAQSEILPSRPDSSPTSTLDGIPSGLSPKAKAERNAAKLDGALIRLRRNAPARATATPDSSLESSAVVARPGNCVNVDIVVQGDAQQAVAQLERIGLQDAAVYRNYISGCLPVTKIDEAAAIQQVRRISKVSRSTRSGVVQGQGDYAQLSRSLRQAVKGLGIELTGKGITIGVISDSFNCNSELNQNARYVAQNGRQDTMEDDIARGDLPGNGRIRILKELRECSDGTDEGRAIAEILHDVAPGADIAFYAGGGRGWPISRRASRR
;
A
#
# COMPACT_ATOMS: atom_id res chain seq x y z
N MET A 1 30.21 -67.11 -38.11
CA MET A 1 29.66 -66.53 -39.35
C MET A 1 30.62 -65.41 -39.77
N VAL A 2 31.40 -65.65 -40.85
CA VAL A 2 32.06 -64.72 -41.81
C VAL A 2 32.47 -63.32 -41.27
N ALA A 3 33.73 -62.93 -41.03
CA ALA A 3 34.96 -62.81 -41.87
C ALA A 3 35.10 -61.48 -42.67
N LEU A 4 36.25 -60.80 -42.45
CA LEU A 4 37.10 -59.99 -43.39
C LEU A 4 36.54 -58.63 -43.88
N SER A 5 37.15 -57.45 -43.69
CA SER A 5 38.50 -56.87 -43.96
C SER A 5 38.54 -55.96 -45.21
N SER A 6 39.01 -54.73 -45.00
CA SER A 6 39.85 -53.90 -45.89
C SER A 6 39.29 -53.21 -47.15
N GLY A 7 39.64 -51.91 -47.32
CA GLY A 7 40.28 -51.47 -48.57
C GLY A 7 39.81 -50.18 -49.28
N TYR A 8 40.57 -49.09 -49.08
CA TYR A 8 41.18 -48.17 -50.08
C TYR A 8 40.39 -47.26 -51.07
N SER A 9 40.69 -45.94 -50.94
CA SER A 9 41.19 -44.94 -51.93
C SER A 9 40.36 -44.24 -53.03
N ALA A 10 40.63 -42.92 -53.10
CA ALA A 10 40.71 -41.96 -54.24
C ALA A 10 39.43 -41.76 -55.08
N GLY A 11 38.97 -40.55 -55.44
CA GLY A 11 39.57 -39.24 -55.62
C GLY A 11 39.14 -38.74 -57.01
N LEU A 12 38.49 -37.57 -57.15
CA LEU A 12 38.49 -36.83 -58.42
C LEU A 12 37.96 -35.40 -58.28
N MET A 13 38.69 -34.51 -58.95
CA MET A 13 38.44 -33.08 -59.18
C MET A 13 37.23 -32.86 -60.10
N ALA A 14 36.51 -31.75 -59.90
CA ALA A 14 35.84 -31.02 -60.99
C ALA A 14 35.74 -29.52 -60.63
N GLN A 15 36.55 -28.72 -61.35
CA GLN A 15 36.32 -27.30 -61.67
C GLN A 15 35.12 -27.26 -62.66
N SER A 16 34.34 -26.22 -62.95
CA SER A 16 34.54 -24.77 -63.13
C SER A 16 33.19 -24.19 -63.63
N GLU A 17 32.94 -22.88 -63.41
CA GLU A 17 32.09 -21.91 -64.17
C GLU A 17 31.60 -20.82 -63.16
N ILE A 18 32.19 -19.63 -63.00
CA ILE A 18 32.42 -18.44 -63.86
C ILE A 18 31.16 -17.58 -64.15
N LEU A 19 30.98 -16.55 -63.28
CA LEU A 19 30.57 -15.12 -63.47
C LEU A 19 29.12 -14.74 -63.92
N PRO A 20 28.60 -13.50 -63.64
CA PRO A 20 29.33 -12.22 -63.45
C PRO A 20 28.89 -11.20 -62.33
N SER A 21 29.89 -10.44 -61.84
CA SER A 21 30.01 -9.00 -61.42
C SER A 21 28.76 -8.16 -61.05
N ARG A 22 28.70 -7.16 -60.14
CA ARG A 22 29.59 -6.21 -59.38
C ARG A 22 28.62 -5.31 -58.52
N PRO A 23 29.00 -4.25 -57.73
CA PRO A 23 30.30 -3.75 -57.26
C PRO A 23 30.38 -3.42 -55.73
N ASP A 24 31.57 -2.99 -55.32
CA ASP A 24 32.03 -2.52 -54.00
C ASP A 24 31.18 -1.46 -53.27
N SER A 25 31.20 -1.50 -51.93
CA SER A 25 31.49 -0.30 -51.09
C SER A 25 31.77 -0.66 -49.62
N SER A 26 33.05 -0.57 -49.25
CA SER A 26 33.65 0.10 -48.08
C SER A 26 33.24 -0.22 -46.62
N PRO A 27 34.20 -0.14 -45.66
CA PRO A 27 34.07 -0.68 -44.31
C PRO A 27 33.39 0.31 -43.36
N THR A 28 32.43 -0.16 -42.56
CA THR A 28 31.88 0.62 -41.44
C THR A 28 32.79 0.49 -40.22
N SER A 29 33.65 1.49 -40.09
CA SER A 29 34.00 2.25 -38.89
C SER A 29 33.67 1.61 -37.53
N THR A 30 34.73 1.33 -36.78
CA THR A 30 34.79 1.39 -35.31
C THR A 30 33.89 2.48 -34.73
N LEU A 31 32.86 2.07 -33.98
CA LEU A 31 32.11 2.94 -33.08
C LEU A 31 32.73 2.86 -31.69
N ASP A 32 33.69 3.76 -31.46
CA ASP A 32 34.08 4.21 -30.13
C ASP A 32 32.88 4.83 -29.39
N GLY A 33 32.73 4.46 -28.12
CA GLY A 33 32.04 5.31 -27.13
C GLY A 33 30.55 5.04 -26.89
N ILE A 34 30.18 3.92 -26.27
CA ILE A 34 28.93 3.85 -25.49
C ILE A 34 29.22 4.43 -24.09
N PRO A 35 28.60 5.56 -23.69
CA PRO A 35 28.68 6.00 -22.31
C PRO A 35 28.00 4.94 -21.43
N SER A 36 28.73 4.40 -20.46
CA SER A 36 28.33 3.29 -19.58
C SER A 36 27.23 3.65 -18.56
N GLY A 37 26.30 4.53 -18.93
CA GLY A 37 25.18 4.95 -18.11
C GLY A 37 23.85 4.69 -18.81
N LEU A 38 22.87 4.18 -18.06
CA LEU A 38 21.48 4.17 -18.50
C LEU A 38 21.07 5.56 -19.02
N SER A 39 20.35 5.59 -20.14
CA SER A 39 19.81 6.84 -20.69
C SER A 39 18.92 7.54 -19.64
N PRO A 40 18.73 8.87 -19.71
CA PRO A 40 17.84 9.59 -18.79
C PRO A 40 16.44 8.98 -18.73
N LYS A 41 15.93 8.52 -19.88
CA LYS A 41 14.66 7.80 -20.00
C LYS A 41 14.69 6.46 -19.25
N ALA A 42 15.70 5.63 -19.48
CA ALA A 42 15.84 4.34 -18.79
C ALA A 42 16.05 4.49 -17.27
N LYS A 43 16.72 5.57 -16.82
CA LYS A 43 16.85 5.91 -15.40
C LYS A 43 15.50 6.31 -14.79
N ALA A 44 14.72 7.14 -15.49
CA ALA A 44 13.40 7.55 -15.05
C ALA A 44 12.43 6.35 -14.96
N GLU A 45 12.47 5.45 -15.93
CA GLU A 45 11.68 4.21 -15.94
C GLU A 45 12.08 3.28 -14.78
N ARG A 46 13.39 3.09 -14.54
CA ARG A 46 13.89 2.30 -13.41
C ARG A 46 13.49 2.90 -12.05
N ASN A 47 13.51 4.22 -11.91
CA ASN A 47 13.08 4.89 -10.68
C ASN A 47 11.56 4.79 -10.50
N ALA A 48 10.78 4.91 -11.58
CA ALA A 48 9.33 4.75 -11.55
C ALA A 48 8.92 3.33 -11.10
N ALA A 49 9.73 2.30 -11.41
CA ALA A 49 9.50 0.93 -10.94
C ALA A 49 9.61 0.76 -9.41
N LYS A 50 10.16 1.75 -8.69
CA LYS A 50 10.20 1.75 -7.21
C LYS A 50 8.90 2.25 -6.59
N LEU A 51 8.02 2.87 -7.36
CA LEU A 51 6.76 3.46 -6.90
C LEU A 51 5.61 2.44 -7.01
N ASP A 52 4.67 2.46 -6.06
CA ASP A 52 3.43 1.71 -6.21
C ASP A 52 2.44 2.35 -7.18
N GLY A 53 1.40 1.60 -7.56
CA GLY A 53 0.39 2.07 -8.52
C GLY A 53 -0.38 3.31 -8.05
N ALA A 54 -0.47 3.57 -6.74
CA ALA A 54 -1.14 4.74 -6.21
C ALA A 54 -0.28 6.00 -6.36
N LEU A 55 1.02 5.92 -6.08
CA LEU A 55 1.98 7.01 -6.30
C LEU A 55 2.18 7.30 -7.79
N ILE A 56 2.17 6.28 -8.66
CA ILE A 56 2.23 6.47 -10.12
C ILE A 56 0.99 7.24 -10.64
N ARG A 57 -0.20 7.02 -10.05
CA ARG A 57 -1.41 7.78 -10.39
C ARG A 57 -1.35 9.21 -9.84
N LEU A 58 -0.90 9.37 -8.59
CA LEU A 58 -0.75 10.68 -7.96
C LEU A 58 0.24 11.57 -8.72
N ARG A 59 1.38 11.00 -9.14
CA ARG A 59 2.39 11.69 -9.97
C ARG A 59 1.81 12.16 -11.31
N ARG A 60 1.00 11.32 -11.98
CA ARG A 60 0.37 11.66 -13.27
C ARG A 60 -0.68 12.75 -13.16
N ASN A 61 -1.34 12.87 -12.00
CA ASN A 61 -2.44 13.80 -11.77
C ASN A 61 -2.01 15.08 -11.03
N ALA A 62 -0.72 15.24 -10.71
CA ALA A 62 -0.20 16.48 -10.12
C ALA A 62 -0.29 17.61 -11.16
N PRO A 63 -1.06 18.70 -10.93
CA PRO A 63 -1.35 19.66 -11.97
C PRO A 63 -0.13 20.54 -12.26
N ALA A 64 0.24 20.65 -13.54
CA ALA A 64 0.41 21.99 -14.10
C ALA A 64 -0.99 22.63 -14.08
N ARG A 65 -1.24 23.56 -13.16
CA ARG A 65 -2.53 24.25 -13.06
C ARG A 65 -2.79 25.05 -14.34
N ALA A 66 -3.65 24.54 -15.22
CA ALA A 66 -4.50 25.34 -16.10
C ALA A 66 -5.68 24.50 -16.62
N THR A 67 -6.87 24.81 -16.10
CA THR A 67 -8.21 24.64 -16.70
C THR A 67 -8.57 23.30 -17.35
N ALA A 68 -9.36 22.49 -16.63
CA ALA A 68 -10.35 21.61 -17.25
C ALA A 68 -11.61 21.55 -16.36
N THR A 69 -12.75 21.84 -16.98
CA THR A 69 -14.11 21.83 -16.41
C THR A 69 -14.58 20.42 -16.05
N PRO A 70 -15.57 20.28 -15.15
CA PRO A 70 -16.03 18.98 -14.68
C PRO A 70 -17.09 18.41 -15.61
N ASP A 71 -16.92 17.16 -16.06
CA ASP A 71 -18.09 16.37 -16.42
C ASP A 71 -17.91 14.87 -16.07
N SER A 72 -19.00 14.35 -15.50
CA SER A 72 -19.44 12.96 -15.25
C SER A 72 -18.49 11.88 -14.69
N SER A 73 -18.78 11.54 -13.43
CA SER A 73 -18.95 10.18 -12.87
C SER A 73 -17.89 9.11 -13.13
N LEU A 74 -16.87 9.07 -12.27
CA LEU A 74 -16.29 7.82 -11.77
C LEU A 74 -15.98 8.01 -10.29
N GLU A 75 -16.38 7.03 -9.48
CA GLU A 75 -16.35 7.06 -8.03
C GLU A 75 -14.99 7.53 -7.48
N SER A 76 -15.03 8.73 -6.92
CA SER A 76 -13.91 9.31 -6.19
C SER A 76 -13.76 8.54 -4.90
N SER A 77 -12.90 7.52 -4.90
CA SER A 77 -12.22 7.11 -3.67
C SER A 77 -11.67 8.38 -3.06
N ALA A 78 -12.30 8.84 -1.98
CA ALA A 78 -11.93 10.06 -1.28
C ALA A 78 -10.53 9.87 -0.71
N VAL A 79 -9.54 10.16 -1.56
CA VAL A 79 -8.19 10.49 -1.15
C VAL A 79 -8.40 11.72 -0.29
N VAL A 80 -8.31 11.57 1.02
CA VAL A 80 -8.12 12.69 1.93
C VAL A 80 -6.77 13.30 1.56
N ALA A 81 -6.78 14.14 0.53
CA ALA A 81 -5.73 15.10 0.28
C ALA A 81 -5.80 16.08 1.44
N ARG A 82 -4.80 16.05 2.32
CA ARG A 82 -4.56 17.19 3.20
C ARG A 82 -4.51 18.44 2.32
N PRO A 83 -5.04 19.59 2.76
CA PRO A 83 -4.63 20.87 2.20
C PRO A 83 -3.17 21.07 2.62
N GLY A 84 -2.27 20.57 1.78
CA GLY A 84 -0.85 20.44 2.05
C GLY A 84 -0.27 19.40 1.12
N ASN A 85 0.67 19.80 0.28
CA ASN A 85 1.09 19.13 -0.95
C ASN A 85 1.86 17.80 -0.76
N CYS A 86 1.57 17.00 0.27
CA CYS A 86 2.29 15.77 0.64
C CYS A 86 1.36 14.55 0.85
N VAL A 87 1.94 13.37 0.62
CA VAL A 87 1.30 12.05 0.75
C VAL A 87 2.07 11.22 1.76
N ASN A 88 1.38 10.53 2.65
CA ASN A 88 2.02 9.61 3.58
C ASN A 88 2.58 8.40 2.80
N VAL A 89 3.83 8.07 3.06
CA VAL A 89 4.55 6.98 2.38
C VAL A 89 5.29 6.10 3.36
N ASP A 90 5.41 4.82 2.99
CA ASP A 90 6.40 3.90 3.55
C ASP A 90 7.50 3.69 2.50
N ILE A 91 8.74 3.88 2.93
CA ILE A 91 9.93 3.79 2.09
C ILE A 91 10.80 2.66 2.62
N VAL A 92 11.06 1.69 1.75
CA VAL A 92 12.02 0.61 2.03
C VAL A 92 13.36 1.01 1.47
N VAL A 93 14.38 1.00 2.32
CA VAL A 93 15.75 1.34 1.96
C VAL A 93 16.70 0.14 2.07
N GLN A 94 17.82 0.22 1.37
CA GLN A 94 18.96 -0.68 1.49
C GLN A 94 20.15 0.07 2.10
N GLY A 95 20.91 -0.61 2.96
CA GLY A 95 22.03 -0.01 3.68
C GLY A 95 21.58 0.79 4.90
N ASP A 96 22.25 1.92 5.16
CA ASP A 96 22.04 2.74 6.35
C ASP A 96 20.75 3.58 6.24
N ALA A 97 19.73 3.22 7.02
CA ALA A 97 18.46 3.92 7.06
C ALA A 97 18.54 5.33 7.68
N GLN A 98 19.50 5.57 8.58
CA GLN A 98 19.71 6.90 9.17
C GLN A 98 20.30 7.87 8.14
N GLN A 99 21.19 7.40 7.28
CA GLN A 99 21.66 8.20 6.16
C GLN A 99 20.56 8.46 5.12
N ALA A 100 19.73 7.46 4.85
CA ALA A 100 18.64 7.58 3.89
C ALA A 100 17.55 8.54 4.38
N VAL A 101 17.16 8.51 5.65
CA VAL A 101 16.17 9.46 6.19
C VAL A 101 16.68 10.90 6.11
N ALA A 102 17.96 11.14 6.42
CA ALA A 102 18.54 12.48 6.31
C ALA A 102 18.56 13.02 4.87
N GLN A 103 18.63 12.14 3.86
CA GLN A 103 18.50 12.54 2.45
C GLN A 103 17.04 12.83 2.08
N LEU A 104 16.11 12.03 2.59
CA LEU A 104 14.68 12.19 2.36
C LEU A 104 14.14 13.47 3.01
N GLU A 105 14.59 13.81 4.22
CA GLU A 105 14.22 15.06 4.91
C GLU A 105 14.71 16.29 4.13
N ARG A 106 15.90 16.22 3.53
CA ARG A 106 16.45 17.30 2.68
C ARG A 106 15.62 17.57 1.43
N ILE A 107 14.95 16.55 0.88
CA ILE A 107 14.03 16.72 -0.25
C ILE A 107 12.59 17.01 0.19
N GLY A 108 12.36 17.16 1.50
CA GLY A 108 11.10 17.64 2.07
C GLY A 108 10.21 16.57 2.71
N LEU A 109 10.73 15.36 2.98
CA LEU A 109 10.02 14.39 3.82
C LEU A 109 9.80 14.99 5.21
N GLN A 110 8.55 15.02 5.64
CA GLN A 110 8.12 15.53 6.94
C GLN A 110 7.69 14.38 7.85
N ASP A 111 7.76 14.60 9.17
CA ASP A 111 7.31 13.65 10.20
C ASP A 111 7.94 12.25 10.03
N ALA A 112 9.24 12.20 9.75
CA ALA A 112 9.93 10.96 9.47
C ALA A 112 10.04 10.05 10.71
N ALA A 113 9.63 8.80 10.56
CA ALA A 113 9.82 7.74 11.55
C ALA A 113 10.66 6.62 10.92
N VAL A 114 11.71 6.17 11.62
CA VAL A 114 12.62 5.13 11.13
C VAL A 114 12.50 3.88 12.00
N TYR A 115 12.26 2.74 11.36
CA TYR A 115 12.29 1.43 12.00
C TYR A 115 13.01 0.43 11.11
N ARG A 116 14.18 -0.04 11.54
CA ARG A 116 15.06 -0.92 10.75
C ARG A 116 15.35 -0.30 9.37
N ASN A 117 14.87 -0.93 8.29
CA ASN A 117 15.02 -0.49 6.91
C ASN A 117 13.76 0.19 6.34
N TYR A 118 12.80 0.54 7.21
CA TYR A 118 11.59 1.26 6.87
C TYR A 118 11.66 2.70 7.36
N ILE A 119 11.24 3.61 6.49
CA ILE A 119 11.09 5.03 6.78
C ILE A 119 9.67 5.43 6.41
N SER A 120 8.90 5.92 7.37
CA SER A 120 7.54 6.42 7.16
C SER A 120 7.52 7.93 7.31
N GLY A 121 6.68 8.65 6.56
CA GLY A 121 6.52 10.10 6.70
C GLY A 121 5.65 10.72 5.62
N CYS A 122 5.43 12.04 5.66
CA CYS A 122 4.70 12.78 4.64
C CYS A 122 5.67 13.30 3.55
N LEU A 123 5.61 12.73 2.35
CA LEU A 123 6.45 13.10 1.22
C LEU A 123 5.70 14.05 0.27
N PRO A 124 6.24 15.23 -0.08
CA PRO A 124 5.62 16.12 -1.06
C PRO A 124 5.40 15.42 -2.40
N VAL A 125 4.23 15.58 -3.00
CA VAL A 125 3.86 14.92 -4.27
C VAL A 125 4.82 15.30 -5.39
N THR A 126 5.29 16.55 -5.40
CA THR A 126 6.29 17.07 -6.35
C THR A 126 7.68 16.47 -6.17
N LYS A 127 7.95 15.80 -5.05
CA LYS A 127 9.27 15.24 -4.67
C LYS A 127 9.34 13.72 -4.78
N ILE A 128 8.29 13.08 -5.30
CA ILE A 128 8.22 11.62 -5.47
C ILE A 128 9.32 11.10 -6.39
N ASP A 129 9.59 11.77 -7.52
CA ASP A 129 10.62 11.32 -8.46
C ASP A 129 12.04 11.53 -7.91
N GLU A 130 12.27 12.63 -7.17
CA GLU A 130 13.52 12.90 -6.46
C GLU A 130 13.78 11.85 -5.36
N ALA A 131 12.75 11.48 -4.61
CA ALA A 131 12.82 10.41 -3.61
C ALA A 131 13.14 9.05 -4.25
N ALA A 132 12.51 8.72 -5.37
CA ALA A 132 12.77 7.46 -6.08
C ALA A 132 14.18 7.40 -6.69
N ALA A 133 14.80 8.55 -6.98
CA ALA A 133 16.14 8.63 -7.53
C ALA A 133 17.25 8.32 -6.51
N ILE A 134 16.95 8.36 -5.20
CA ILE A 134 17.90 7.98 -4.15
C ILE A 134 18.32 6.52 -4.33
N GLN A 135 19.63 6.25 -4.33
CA GLN A 135 20.18 4.91 -4.60
C GLN A 135 19.82 3.90 -3.51
N GLN A 136 19.71 4.39 -2.26
CA GLN A 136 19.31 3.63 -1.09
C GLN A 136 17.83 3.25 -1.13
N VAL A 137 16.99 3.96 -1.90
CA VAL A 137 15.56 3.67 -1.98
C VAL A 137 15.31 2.47 -2.87
N ARG A 138 14.70 1.43 -2.30
CA ARG A 138 14.28 0.20 -2.99
C ARG A 138 12.83 0.26 -3.42
N ARG A 139 11.96 0.83 -2.59
CA ARG A 139 10.52 0.93 -2.82
C ARG A 139 9.95 2.13 -2.06
N ILE A 140 8.96 2.78 -2.66
CA ILE A 140 8.11 3.79 -2.04
C ILE A 140 6.66 3.33 -2.24
N SER A 141 5.88 3.27 -1.17
CA SER A 141 4.47 2.90 -1.23
C SER A 141 3.64 3.96 -0.53
N LYS A 142 2.50 4.33 -1.11
CA LYS A 142 1.54 5.22 -0.48
C LYS A 142 0.92 4.49 0.70
N VAL A 143 1.01 5.10 1.87
CA VAL A 143 0.18 4.70 3.01
C VAL A 143 -1.24 5.17 2.71
N SER A 144 -2.10 4.23 2.33
CA SER A 144 -3.52 4.48 2.15
C SER A 144 -4.25 3.95 3.37
N ARG A 145 -4.95 4.83 4.08
CA ARG A 145 -6.04 4.40 4.97
C ARG A 145 -7.26 4.18 4.07
N SER A 146 -7.69 2.94 3.93
CA SER A 146 -8.94 2.64 3.25
C SER A 146 -10.04 2.69 4.30
N THR A 147 -10.81 3.77 4.28
CA THR A 147 -11.91 3.96 5.21
C THR A 147 -13.24 3.73 4.53
N ARG A 148 -13.97 2.73 5.03
CA ARG A 148 -15.32 2.25 4.68
C ARG A 148 -15.35 0.87 4.02
N SER A 149 -15.90 -0.09 4.75
CA SER A 149 -17.02 -0.88 4.24
C SER A 149 -18.23 -0.42 5.05
N GLY A 150 -19.34 -0.06 4.40
CA GLY A 150 -20.58 0.23 5.12
C GLY A 150 -21.10 -1.02 5.85
N VAL A 151 -22.26 -0.87 6.50
CA VAL A 151 -22.96 -1.96 7.19
C VAL A 151 -23.30 -3.08 6.22
N VAL A 152 -22.41 -4.06 6.07
CA VAL A 152 -22.69 -5.34 5.44
C VAL A 152 -22.04 -6.42 6.30
N GLN A 153 -22.81 -6.93 7.26
CA GLN A 153 -22.45 -8.14 7.99
C GLN A 153 -22.15 -9.27 6.99
N GLY A 154 -21.06 -9.99 7.24
CA GLY A 154 -20.79 -11.25 6.56
C GLY A 154 -20.10 -11.22 5.20
N GLN A 155 -19.75 -10.08 4.57
CA GLN A 155 -18.94 -10.14 3.34
C GLN A 155 -17.50 -10.61 3.62
N GLY A 156 -16.90 -10.18 4.73
CA GLY A 156 -15.58 -10.67 5.15
C GLY A 156 -15.61 -12.16 5.47
N ASP A 157 -16.58 -12.58 6.28
CA ASP A 157 -16.78 -13.98 6.69
C ASP A 157 -17.11 -14.92 5.51
N TYR A 158 -17.87 -14.42 4.52
CA TYR A 158 -18.14 -15.12 3.27
C TYR A 158 -16.91 -15.17 2.35
N ALA A 159 -16.25 -14.04 2.12
CA ALA A 159 -15.08 -13.95 1.24
C ALA A 159 -13.89 -14.80 1.74
N GLN A 160 -13.75 -14.93 3.07
CA GLN A 160 -12.73 -15.77 3.70
C GLN A 160 -13.13 -17.25 3.79
N LEU A 161 -14.35 -17.62 3.39
CA LEU A 161 -14.94 -18.96 3.57
C LEU A 161 -15.01 -19.42 5.04
N SER A 162 -14.88 -18.48 5.97
CA SER A 162 -14.87 -18.72 7.41
C SER A 162 -16.23 -19.31 7.86
N ARG A 163 -17.35 -18.80 7.33
CA ARG A 163 -18.68 -19.40 7.53
C ARG A 163 -18.75 -20.86 7.12
N SER A 164 -18.29 -21.16 5.91
CA SER A 164 -18.33 -22.50 5.34
C SER A 164 -17.51 -23.48 6.15
N LEU A 165 -16.32 -23.07 6.61
CA LEU A 165 -15.48 -23.87 7.49
C LEU A 165 -16.19 -24.16 8.81
N ARG A 166 -16.73 -23.12 9.49
CA ARG A 166 -17.46 -23.30 10.76
C ARG A 166 -18.64 -24.26 10.60
N GLN A 167 -19.40 -24.16 9.51
CA GLN A 167 -20.51 -25.07 9.22
C GLN A 167 -20.06 -26.51 8.96
N ALA A 168 -18.98 -26.71 8.20
CA ALA A 168 -18.46 -28.04 7.86
C ALA A 168 -17.98 -28.81 9.10
N VAL A 169 -17.33 -28.13 10.06
CA VAL A 169 -16.79 -28.78 11.27
C VAL A 169 -17.81 -28.87 12.39
N LYS A 170 -18.92 -28.13 12.33
CA LYS A 170 -20.00 -28.20 13.33
C LYS A 170 -20.60 -29.60 13.44
N GLY A 171 -20.74 -30.31 12.30
CA GLY A 171 -21.19 -31.70 12.26
C GLY A 171 -20.24 -32.69 12.95
N LEU A 172 -18.99 -32.29 13.19
CA LEU A 172 -17.97 -33.06 13.91
C LEU A 172 -17.93 -32.72 15.41
N GLY A 173 -18.84 -31.88 15.90
CA GLY A 173 -18.85 -31.40 17.29
C GLY A 173 -17.74 -30.39 17.60
N ILE A 174 -17.08 -29.84 16.58
CA ILE A 174 -16.01 -28.84 16.75
C ILE A 174 -16.62 -27.45 16.61
N GLU A 175 -16.49 -26.64 17.66
CA GLU A 175 -16.92 -25.23 17.64
C GLU A 175 -15.73 -24.30 17.44
N LEU A 176 -15.60 -23.74 16.24
CA LEU A 176 -14.59 -22.73 15.93
C LEU A 176 -15.16 -21.34 16.22
N THR A 177 -15.04 -20.90 17.47
CA THR A 177 -15.55 -19.60 17.93
C THR A 177 -14.45 -18.58 18.16
N GLY A 178 -13.20 -19.00 18.36
CA GLY A 178 -12.12 -18.12 18.81
C GLY A 178 -12.11 -17.87 20.32
N LYS A 179 -12.90 -18.62 21.11
CA LYS A 179 -12.91 -18.53 22.57
C LYS A 179 -11.50 -18.71 23.14
N GLY A 180 -11.10 -17.79 24.02
CA GLY A 180 -9.78 -17.76 24.65
C GLY A 180 -8.70 -17.06 23.82
N ILE A 181 -9.06 -16.51 22.65
CA ILE A 181 -8.18 -15.67 21.82
C ILE A 181 -8.59 -14.21 21.97
N THR A 182 -7.62 -13.33 22.16
CA THR A 182 -7.82 -11.88 22.08
C THR A 182 -7.27 -11.36 20.76
N ILE A 183 -8.08 -10.62 20.01
CA ILE A 183 -7.69 -9.98 18.75
C ILE A 183 -7.48 -8.49 18.98
N GLY A 184 -6.28 -8.00 18.66
CA GLY A 184 -5.95 -6.58 18.74
C GLY A 184 -6.27 -5.83 17.44
N VAL A 185 -7.03 -4.74 17.54
CA VAL A 185 -7.36 -3.83 16.43
C VAL A 185 -6.66 -2.49 16.66
N ILE A 186 -5.87 -2.05 15.68
CA ILE A 186 -5.25 -0.72 15.68
C ILE A 186 -5.85 0.05 14.51
N SER A 187 -6.64 1.09 14.81
CA SER A 187 -7.28 1.93 13.79
C SER A 187 -7.40 3.38 14.24
N ASP A 188 -8.25 4.18 13.59
CA ASP A 188 -8.52 5.58 13.93
C ASP A 188 -9.31 5.74 15.23
N SER A 189 -10.52 5.17 15.32
CA SER A 189 -11.42 5.23 16.47
C SER A 189 -12.31 3.99 16.57
N PHE A 190 -12.98 3.83 17.72
CA PHE A 190 -13.90 2.73 17.97
C PHE A 190 -15.34 3.21 18.26
N ASN A 191 -15.52 4.19 19.15
CA ASN A 191 -16.86 4.68 19.52
C ASN A 191 -16.98 6.21 19.48
N CYS A 192 -16.35 6.86 18.51
CA CYS A 192 -16.44 8.30 18.31
C CYS A 192 -17.84 8.78 17.96
N ASN A 193 -18.67 7.94 17.34
CA ASN A 193 -20.06 8.26 17.08
C ASN A 193 -20.85 8.58 18.37
N SER A 194 -20.46 8.01 19.52
CA SER A 194 -21.09 8.33 20.82
C SER A 194 -20.92 9.81 21.22
N GLU A 195 -19.76 10.40 20.89
CA GLU A 195 -19.47 11.82 21.12
C GLU A 195 -20.11 12.68 20.03
N LEU A 196 -19.92 12.31 18.76
CA LEU A 196 -20.42 13.08 17.61
C LEU A 196 -21.95 13.20 17.62
N ASN A 197 -22.66 12.17 18.09
CA ASN A 197 -24.12 12.19 18.24
C ASN A 197 -24.62 13.19 19.28
N GLN A 198 -23.76 13.74 20.14
CA GLN A 198 -24.12 14.82 21.07
C GLN A 198 -24.12 16.19 20.39
N ASN A 199 -23.49 16.32 19.22
CA ASN A 199 -23.47 17.55 18.44
C ASN A 199 -24.68 17.62 17.50
N ALA A 200 -25.66 18.46 17.86
CA ALA A 200 -26.89 18.63 17.08
C ALA A 200 -26.65 19.04 15.62
N ARG A 201 -25.59 19.81 15.32
CA ARG A 201 -25.24 20.19 13.94
C ARG A 201 -24.72 19.00 13.15
N TYR A 202 -23.88 18.17 13.77
CA TYR A 202 -23.39 16.94 13.15
C TYR A 202 -24.56 16.00 12.83
N VAL A 203 -25.46 15.78 13.80
CA VAL A 203 -26.64 14.92 13.63
C VAL A 203 -27.58 15.46 12.56
N ALA A 204 -27.81 16.77 12.50
CA ALA A 204 -28.63 17.37 11.45
C ALA A 204 -28.06 17.18 10.03
N GLN A 205 -26.73 17.09 9.90
CA GLN A 205 -26.06 16.94 8.62
C GLN A 205 -25.90 15.47 8.19
N ASN A 206 -25.57 14.57 9.12
CA ASN A 206 -25.17 13.19 8.82
C ASN A 206 -26.21 12.15 9.27
N GLY A 207 -27.22 12.58 10.03
CA GLY A 207 -28.06 11.67 10.81
C GLY A 207 -27.34 11.19 12.06
N ARG A 208 -28.12 10.60 12.98
CA ARG A 208 -27.57 9.91 14.15
C ARG A 208 -26.88 8.65 13.65
N GLN A 209 -25.61 8.47 14.01
CA GLN A 209 -24.84 7.29 13.63
C GLN A 209 -24.96 6.20 14.69
N ASP A 210 -24.73 4.95 14.31
CA ASP A 210 -24.65 3.84 15.24
C ASP A 210 -23.44 3.98 16.19
N THR A 211 -23.67 3.66 17.45
CA THR A 211 -22.65 3.60 18.51
C THR A 211 -22.26 2.15 18.80
N MET A 212 -21.15 1.93 19.50
CA MET A 212 -20.77 0.60 20.00
C MET A 212 -21.91 -0.06 20.78
N GLU A 213 -22.65 0.70 21.58
CA GLU A 213 -23.77 0.20 22.36
C GLU A 213 -24.92 -0.29 21.47
N ASP A 214 -25.19 0.41 20.35
CA ASP A 214 -26.21 0.00 19.38
C ASP A 214 -25.83 -1.32 18.69
N ASP A 215 -24.55 -1.49 18.33
CA ASP A 215 -24.05 -2.72 17.71
C ASP A 215 -24.03 -3.90 18.70
N ILE A 216 -23.68 -3.66 19.97
CA ILE A 216 -23.79 -4.70 21.03
C ILE A 216 -25.26 -5.11 21.20
N ALA A 217 -26.20 -4.16 21.18
CA ALA A 217 -27.63 -4.45 21.33
C ALA A 217 -28.20 -5.25 20.15
N ARG A 218 -27.69 -5.02 18.93
CA ARG A 218 -28.05 -5.78 17.73
C ARG A 218 -27.35 -7.14 17.63
N GLY A 219 -26.27 -7.35 18.40
CA GLY A 219 -25.48 -8.57 18.38
C GLY A 219 -24.35 -8.55 17.34
N ASP A 220 -24.01 -7.37 16.83
CA ASP A 220 -22.99 -7.16 15.79
C ASP A 220 -21.59 -7.01 16.40
N LEU A 221 -21.54 -6.76 17.71
CA LEU A 221 -20.33 -6.72 18.52
C LEU A 221 -20.42 -7.64 19.75
N PRO A 222 -19.28 -8.09 20.30
CA PRO A 222 -19.26 -8.85 21.54
C PRO A 222 -19.86 -8.08 22.73
N GLY A 223 -20.96 -8.60 23.27
CA GLY A 223 -21.46 -8.17 24.58
C GLY A 223 -20.60 -8.66 25.77
N ASN A 224 -21.02 -8.29 26.99
CA ASN A 224 -20.47 -8.74 28.28
C ASN A 224 -19.02 -8.30 28.58
N GLY A 225 -18.62 -7.11 28.15
CA GLY A 225 -17.30 -6.56 28.49
C GLY A 225 -16.13 -7.24 27.79
N ARG A 226 -16.39 -7.98 26.70
CA ARG A 226 -15.36 -8.65 25.87
C ARG A 226 -14.65 -7.71 24.90
N ILE A 227 -14.96 -6.42 24.94
CA ILE A 227 -14.31 -5.36 24.18
C ILE A 227 -13.54 -4.49 25.16
N ARG A 228 -12.22 -4.39 24.94
CA ARG A 228 -11.33 -3.55 25.75
C ARG A 228 -10.72 -2.44 24.89
N ILE A 229 -11.27 -1.24 25.04
CA ILE A 229 -10.71 -0.03 24.42
C ILE A 229 -9.53 0.44 25.30
N LEU A 230 -8.30 0.16 24.84
CA LEU A 230 -7.07 0.57 25.51
C LEU A 230 -6.76 2.04 25.28
N LYS A 231 -7.13 2.55 24.10
CA LYS A 231 -6.99 3.96 23.73
C LYS A 231 -8.02 4.31 22.67
N GLU A 232 -8.81 5.34 22.94
CA GLU A 232 -9.68 5.99 21.95
C GLU A 232 -9.02 7.26 21.40
N LEU A 233 -9.54 7.77 20.29
CA LEU A 233 -9.23 9.10 19.79
C LEU A 233 -9.59 10.17 20.82
N ARG A 234 -8.70 11.16 21.01
CA ARG A 234 -8.93 12.26 21.97
C ARG A 234 -10.01 13.24 21.51
N GLU A 235 -10.11 13.44 20.19
CA GLU A 235 -11.07 14.35 19.57
C GLU A 235 -11.69 13.62 18.39
N CYS A 236 -13.02 13.45 18.43
CA CYS A 236 -13.74 12.62 17.47
C CYS A 236 -14.08 13.34 16.15
N SER A 237 -13.61 14.57 15.93
CA SER A 237 -13.87 15.32 14.70
C SER A 237 -13.40 14.61 13.43
N ASP A 238 -12.42 13.71 13.57
CA ASP A 238 -11.85 12.91 12.47
C ASP A 238 -12.01 11.40 12.69
N GLY A 239 -12.70 10.98 13.75
CA GLY A 239 -12.94 9.57 14.04
C GLY A 239 -14.07 9.04 13.16
N THR A 240 -13.84 7.92 12.49
CA THR A 240 -14.82 7.30 11.60
C THR A 240 -15.30 5.93 12.06
N ASP A 241 -14.83 5.49 13.24
CA ASP A 241 -15.15 4.21 13.88
C ASP A 241 -14.77 2.99 13.02
N GLU A 242 -13.69 3.07 12.27
CA GLU A 242 -13.20 1.94 11.46
C GLU A 242 -12.76 0.78 12.34
N GLY A 243 -12.21 1.09 13.52
CA GLY A 243 -11.83 0.07 14.50
C GLY A 243 -13.02 -0.78 14.92
N ARG A 244 -14.20 -0.16 15.04
CA ARG A 244 -15.45 -0.84 15.35
C ARG A 244 -16.00 -1.61 14.16
N ALA A 245 -15.98 -1.05 12.96
CA ALA A 245 -16.36 -1.78 11.75
C ALA A 245 -15.48 -3.03 11.53
N ILE A 246 -14.18 -2.95 11.80
CA ILE A 246 -13.29 -4.12 11.78
C ILE A 246 -13.68 -5.11 12.88
N ALA A 247 -14.03 -4.64 14.08
CA ALA A 247 -14.45 -5.49 15.18
C ALA A 247 -15.75 -6.25 14.89
N GLU A 248 -16.70 -5.66 14.15
CA GLU A 248 -17.91 -6.34 13.66
C GLU A 248 -17.54 -7.52 12.74
N ILE A 249 -16.63 -7.30 11.78
CA ILE A 249 -16.13 -8.37 10.90
C ILE A 249 -15.44 -9.48 11.71
N LEU A 250 -14.62 -9.10 12.70
CA LEU A 250 -13.97 -10.07 13.59
C LEU A 250 -14.99 -10.87 14.40
N HIS A 251 -16.09 -10.24 14.83
CA HIS A 251 -17.15 -10.90 15.55
C HIS A 251 -17.89 -11.93 14.68
N ASP A 252 -18.17 -11.60 13.42
CA ASP A 252 -18.76 -12.53 12.46
C ASP A 252 -17.87 -13.77 12.23
N VAL A 253 -16.56 -13.55 12.13
CA VAL A 253 -15.56 -14.60 11.84
C VAL A 253 -15.27 -15.46 13.08
N ALA A 254 -15.09 -14.82 14.24
CA ALA A 254 -14.67 -15.41 15.50
C ALA A 254 -15.56 -14.90 16.66
N PRO A 255 -16.82 -15.36 16.77
CA PRO A 255 -17.82 -14.80 17.69
C PRO A 255 -17.48 -14.95 19.18
N GLY A 256 -16.63 -15.91 19.52
CA GLY A 256 -16.13 -16.18 20.86
C GLY A 256 -14.84 -15.45 21.22
N ALA A 257 -14.18 -14.76 20.29
CA ALA A 257 -12.97 -14.01 20.58
C ALA A 257 -13.25 -12.74 21.40
N ASP A 258 -12.27 -12.34 22.21
CA ASP A 258 -12.25 -11.04 22.86
C ASP A 258 -11.55 -10.02 21.95
N ILE A 259 -11.94 -8.75 22.05
CA ILE A 259 -11.42 -7.67 21.19
C ILE A 259 -10.69 -6.65 22.06
N ALA A 260 -9.48 -6.29 21.68
CA ALA A 260 -8.75 -5.16 22.25
C ALA A 260 -8.55 -4.09 21.17
N PHE A 261 -8.87 -2.84 21.46
CA PHE A 261 -8.72 -1.74 20.52
C PHE A 261 -7.68 -0.71 20.99
N TYR A 262 -6.91 -0.16 20.07
CA TYR A 262 -6.02 0.96 20.31
C TYR A 262 -6.01 1.95 19.14
N ALA A 263 -6.32 3.22 19.41
CA ALA A 263 -6.24 4.28 18.42
C ALA A 263 -4.78 4.59 18.03
N GLY A 264 -4.43 4.28 16.77
CA GLY A 264 -3.09 4.43 16.17
C GLY A 264 -2.68 5.87 15.83
N GLY A 265 -3.53 6.86 16.14
CA GLY A 265 -3.23 8.28 16.01
C GLY A 265 -4.28 9.03 15.18
N GLY A 266 -4.98 9.95 15.84
CA GLY A 266 -5.80 10.98 15.20
C GLY A 266 -4.96 12.11 14.65
N ARG A 267 -5.54 12.96 13.81
CA ARG A 267 -4.84 14.12 13.23
C ARG A 267 -4.41 15.17 14.26
N GLY A 268 -4.67 14.96 15.55
CA GLY A 268 -4.12 15.72 16.67
C GLY A 268 -3.02 14.97 17.40
N TRP A 269 -1.84 14.82 16.79
CA TRP A 269 -0.60 14.66 17.57
C TRP A 269 0.03 16.04 17.75
N PRO A 270 -0.19 16.74 18.88
CA PRO A 270 0.62 17.89 19.20
C PRO A 270 1.99 17.37 19.63
N ILE A 271 2.91 17.20 18.67
CA ILE A 271 4.33 17.26 19.03
C ILE A 271 4.57 18.70 19.45
N SER A 272 4.48 18.93 20.75
CA SER A 272 5.00 20.11 21.41
C SER A 272 6.39 20.39 20.85
N ARG A 273 6.51 21.46 20.07
CA ARG A 273 7.79 22.09 19.80
C ARG A 273 8.33 22.60 21.14
N ARG A 274 9.07 21.79 21.88
CA ARG A 274 10.13 22.34 22.73
C ARG A 274 11.33 22.57 21.84
N ALA A 275 11.27 23.71 21.16
CA ALA A 275 12.46 24.40 20.71
C ALA A 275 13.38 24.60 21.91
N SER A 276 14.64 24.24 21.70
CA SER A 276 15.79 24.75 22.44
C SER A 276 15.59 26.19 22.88
N ARG A 277 15.76 26.45 24.17
CA ARG A 277 16.22 27.73 24.69
C ARG A 277 17.30 27.46 25.72
N ARG A 278 18.53 27.75 25.27
CA ARG A 278 19.75 28.19 25.97
C ARG A 278 20.18 27.43 27.22
#